data_AF-A0A4V5PMG9-F1
#
_entry.id   AF-A0A4V5PMG9-F1
#
_cell.length_a   1.000
_cell.length_b   1.000
_cell.length_c   1.000
_cell.angle_alpha   90.00
_cell.angle_beta   90.00
_cell.angle_gamma   90.00
#
_symmetry.space_group_name_H-M   'P 1'
#
loop_
_entity.id
_entity.type
_entity.pdbx_description
1 polymer ?
#
loop_
_entity_poly.entity_id
_entity_poly.type
_entity_poly.pdbx_seq_one_letter_code
_entity_poly.pdbx_strand_id
1 'polypeptide(L)'
;MSSARPPPASFEPPPPPSRRRLRTGPGAFDVLSRDGAAAVLLFARAKLEAERRRAPGLVNGSLRAFASRVESAARRVTEGVHDDGVFIAPLFRLLRGRDEVPSFPTLSAFKARLLQAYNRGLLELATCERAEDVNPLMVAASAVRLRRTTFHLVRRWSRRNIFSALGDVVAALSPKAYAAAKDFARKVHDDEKRREGRPRLITLPLDAFAARVQTVVNEGSHDALIVELFREFDERGEATGLGLRAFKARLRAAHRAGSLELRACEARDGGDSEIVQASAVDHGGMTLHLVCRTAMPLPIPWGRPTLLLRRVRATMMQA
;
A
#
# COMPACT_ATOMS: atom_id res chain seq x y z
N MET A 1 2.57 -0.57 -86.23
CA MET A 1 3.42 -0.32 -85.04
C MET A 1 2.51 0.16 -83.93
N SER A 2 2.17 -0.72 -82.98
CA SER A 2 1.17 -0.46 -81.94
C SER A 2 1.85 -0.60 -80.58
N SER A 3 2.00 0.52 -79.87
CA SER A 3 2.59 0.58 -78.52
C SER A 3 1.56 0.14 -77.49
N ALA A 4 1.80 -0.99 -76.85
CA ALA A 4 1.06 -1.42 -75.66
C ALA A 4 1.52 -0.62 -74.44
N ARG A 5 0.57 0.01 -73.74
CA ARG A 5 0.76 0.65 -72.43
C ARG A 5 1.03 -0.41 -71.35
N PRO A 6 1.98 -0.19 -70.41
CA PRO A 6 2.10 -1.03 -69.24
C PRO A 6 0.98 -0.73 -68.21
N PRO A 7 0.59 -1.71 -67.37
CA PRO A 7 -0.44 -1.52 -66.34
C PRO A 7 0.08 -0.66 -65.18
N PRO A 8 -0.80 0.06 -64.46
CA PRO A 8 -0.41 0.89 -63.33
C PRO A 8 0.05 0.03 -62.15
N ALA A 9 1.19 0.40 -61.58
CA ALA A 9 1.74 -0.20 -60.37
C ALA A 9 0.73 -0.14 -59.22
N SER A 10 0.49 -1.28 -58.58
CA SER A 10 -0.29 -1.41 -57.37
C SER A 10 0.31 -0.55 -56.25
N PHE A 11 -0.37 0.54 -55.91
CA PHE A 11 -0.11 1.30 -54.69
C PHE A 11 -0.63 0.51 -53.50
N GLU A 12 0.24 -0.32 -52.92
CA GLU A 12 0.01 -0.85 -51.58
C GLU A 12 0.30 0.29 -50.58
N PRO A 13 -0.69 0.75 -49.78
CA PRO A 13 -0.45 1.80 -48.82
C PRO A 13 0.52 1.31 -47.73
N PRO A 14 1.45 2.15 -47.25
CA PRO A 14 2.40 1.74 -46.23
C PRO A 14 1.65 1.27 -44.98
N PRO A 15 2.17 0.24 -44.27
CA PRO A 15 1.54 -0.24 -43.04
C PRO A 15 1.43 0.93 -42.04
N PRO A 16 0.34 1.02 -41.28
CA PRO A 16 0.14 2.11 -40.34
C PRO A 16 1.33 2.14 -39.36
N PRO A 17 1.82 3.35 -39.00
CA PRO A 17 2.95 3.46 -38.10
C PRO A 17 2.62 2.72 -36.82
N SER A 18 3.45 1.71 -36.52
CA SER A 18 3.44 1.01 -35.24
C SER A 18 3.42 2.08 -34.16
N ARG A 19 2.39 2.09 -33.30
CA ARG A 19 2.29 2.96 -32.11
C ARG A 19 3.45 2.63 -31.15
N ARG A 20 4.68 3.00 -31.50
CA ARG A 20 5.75 3.23 -30.55
C ARG A 20 5.29 4.42 -29.74
N ARG A 21 4.79 4.14 -28.53
CA ARG A 21 4.63 5.18 -27.50
C ARG A 21 5.95 5.94 -27.45
N LEU A 22 5.92 7.22 -27.82
CA LEU A 22 7.02 8.14 -27.54
C LEU A 22 7.32 8.00 -26.04
N ARG A 23 8.51 7.48 -25.72
CA ARG A 23 9.05 7.51 -24.36
C ARG A 23 9.46 8.96 -24.08
N THR A 24 8.51 9.74 -23.57
CA THR A 24 8.72 11.10 -23.08
C THR A 24 9.40 11.04 -21.72
N GLY A 25 10.74 11.11 -21.70
CA GLY A 25 11.55 11.19 -20.47
C GLY A 25 11.34 10.04 -19.48
N PRO A 26 12.02 10.07 -18.32
CA PRO A 26 11.65 9.21 -17.21
C PRO A 26 10.27 9.63 -16.70
N GLY A 27 9.32 8.70 -16.66
CA GLY A 27 8.00 8.94 -16.09
C GLY A 27 8.10 9.19 -14.58
N ALA A 28 7.06 9.77 -13.97
CA ALA A 28 7.03 10.06 -12.52
C ALA A 28 7.26 8.82 -11.62
N PHE A 29 7.11 7.62 -12.16
CA PHE A 29 7.36 6.36 -11.46
C PHE A 29 8.82 5.86 -11.60
N ASP A 30 9.56 6.37 -12.58
CA ASP A 30 10.93 5.94 -12.91
C ASP A 30 12.00 6.66 -12.06
N VAL A 31 11.64 7.79 -11.44
CA VAL A 31 12.51 8.62 -10.59
C VAL A 31 12.36 8.34 -9.08
N LEU A 32 11.58 7.33 -8.72
CA LEU A 32 11.31 7.00 -7.31
C LEU A 32 12.43 6.19 -6.70
N SER A 33 12.79 6.50 -5.45
CA SER A 33 13.57 5.58 -4.63
C SER A 33 12.83 4.26 -4.38
N ARG A 34 13.50 3.23 -3.85
CA ARG A 34 12.84 1.96 -3.47
C ARG A 34 11.74 2.19 -2.42
N ASP A 35 11.97 3.08 -1.46
CA ASP A 35 11.01 3.46 -0.43
C ASP A 35 9.85 4.29 -1.01
N GLY A 36 10.14 5.19 -1.95
CA GLY A 36 9.13 5.94 -2.72
C GLY A 36 8.23 5.02 -3.53
N ALA A 37 8.82 4.05 -4.25
CA ALA A 37 8.08 3.05 -4.99
C ALA A 37 7.18 2.20 -4.08
N ALA A 38 7.61 1.90 -2.85
CA ALA A 38 6.79 1.20 -1.85
C ALA A 38 5.56 2.02 -1.46
N ALA A 39 5.74 3.30 -1.16
CA ALA A 39 4.65 4.20 -0.80
C ALA A 39 3.64 4.36 -1.95
N VAL A 40 4.12 4.56 -3.18
CA VAL A 40 3.26 4.68 -4.37
C VAL A 40 2.55 3.36 -4.65
N LEU A 41 3.20 2.21 -4.47
CA LEU A 41 2.58 0.90 -4.62
C LEU A 41 1.42 0.70 -3.63
N LEU A 42 1.58 1.09 -2.36
CA LEU A 42 0.50 1.03 -1.36
C LEU A 42 -0.68 1.92 -1.76
N PHE A 43 -0.41 3.14 -2.20
CA PHE A 43 -1.45 4.06 -2.67
C PHE A 43 -2.18 3.53 -3.90
N ALA A 44 -1.44 3.08 -4.93
CA ALA A 44 -1.99 2.56 -6.16
C ALA A 44 -2.86 1.31 -5.90
N ARG A 45 -2.42 0.42 -5.00
CA ARG A 45 -3.23 -0.74 -4.56
C ARG A 45 -4.53 -0.31 -3.90
N ALA A 46 -4.49 0.69 -3.02
CA ALA A 46 -5.70 1.20 -2.36
C ALA A 46 -6.69 1.79 -3.37
N LYS A 47 -6.21 2.51 -4.40
CA LYS A 47 -7.06 3.01 -5.49
C LYS A 47 -7.67 1.89 -6.31
N LEU A 48 -6.87 0.91 -6.72
CA LEU A 48 -7.34 -0.25 -7.48
C LEU A 48 -8.41 -1.03 -6.69
N GLU A 49 -8.20 -1.20 -5.39
CA GLU A 49 -9.16 -1.87 -4.52
C GLU A 49 -10.47 -1.08 -4.34
N ALA A 50 -10.39 0.25 -4.24
CA ALA A 50 -11.58 1.10 -4.19
C ALA A 50 -12.40 1.03 -5.49
N GLU A 51 -11.75 0.96 -6.65
CA GLU A 51 -12.41 0.75 -7.95
C GLU A 51 -13.11 -0.60 -8.01
N ARG A 52 -12.45 -1.66 -7.53
CA ARG A 52 -13.02 -3.02 -7.45
C ARG A 52 -14.28 -3.09 -6.60
N ARG A 53 -14.30 -2.40 -5.45
CA ARG A 53 -15.49 -2.36 -4.58
C ARG A 53 -16.66 -1.62 -5.22
N ARG A 54 -16.40 -0.62 -6.06
CA ARG A 54 -17.45 0.18 -6.72
C ARG A 54 -18.07 -0.52 -7.92
N ALA A 55 -17.34 -1.44 -8.56
CA ALA A 55 -17.84 -2.21 -9.69
C ALA A 55 -17.44 -3.69 -9.57
N PRO A 56 -18.09 -4.46 -8.68
CA PRO A 56 -17.80 -5.89 -8.50
C PRO A 56 -17.96 -6.70 -9.80
N GLY A 57 -18.92 -6.30 -10.65
CA GLY A 57 -19.31 -7.03 -11.86
C GLY A 57 -18.41 -6.87 -13.08
N LEU A 58 -17.59 -5.81 -13.17
CA LEU A 58 -16.74 -5.52 -14.35
C LEU A 58 -15.35 -6.17 -14.29
N VAL A 59 -14.96 -6.73 -13.14
CA VAL A 59 -13.57 -7.12 -12.86
C VAL A 59 -13.34 -8.64 -12.91
N ASN A 60 -14.36 -9.42 -13.24
CA ASN A 60 -14.26 -10.88 -13.29
C ASN A 60 -13.51 -11.46 -14.51
N GLY A 61 -13.05 -10.62 -15.45
CA GLY A 61 -12.28 -11.09 -16.61
C GLY A 61 -10.75 -11.07 -16.47
N SER A 62 -10.17 -10.15 -15.68
CA SER A 62 -8.72 -9.90 -15.76
C SER A 62 -7.91 -10.88 -14.89
N LEU A 63 -6.87 -11.46 -15.49
CA LEU A 63 -5.93 -12.37 -14.81
C LEU A 63 -5.22 -11.67 -13.63
N ARG A 64 -5.06 -10.34 -13.69
CA ARG A 64 -4.50 -9.51 -12.60
C ARG A 64 -5.44 -9.40 -11.40
N ALA A 65 -6.73 -9.20 -11.65
CA ALA A 65 -7.72 -9.17 -10.57
C ALA A 65 -7.83 -10.53 -9.88
N PHE A 66 -7.81 -11.61 -10.66
CA PHE A 66 -7.68 -12.96 -10.13
C PHE A 66 -6.44 -13.10 -9.22
N ALA A 67 -5.24 -12.78 -9.73
CA ALA A 67 -4.00 -12.93 -8.95
C ALA A 67 -4.01 -12.09 -7.66
N SER A 68 -4.50 -10.84 -7.73
CA SER A 68 -4.61 -9.98 -6.55
C SER A 68 -5.56 -10.53 -5.48
N ARG A 69 -6.70 -11.13 -5.91
CA ARG A 69 -7.65 -11.75 -4.98
C ARG A 69 -7.04 -12.96 -4.30
N VAL A 70 -6.37 -13.82 -5.07
CA VAL A 70 -5.64 -14.97 -4.54
C VAL A 70 -4.57 -14.54 -3.53
N GLU A 71 -3.75 -13.54 -3.84
CA GLU A 71 -2.73 -13.01 -2.90
C GLU A 71 -3.37 -12.41 -1.64
N SER A 72 -4.45 -11.64 -1.79
CA SER A 72 -5.16 -11.04 -0.65
C SER A 72 -5.76 -12.11 0.27
N ALA A 73 -6.37 -13.14 -0.30
CA ALA A 73 -6.91 -14.27 0.43
C ALA A 73 -5.82 -15.08 1.13
N ALA A 74 -4.71 -15.36 0.44
CA ALA A 74 -3.55 -16.07 1.01
C ALA A 74 -2.96 -15.32 2.22
N ARG A 75 -3.01 -13.98 2.25
CA ARG A 75 -2.56 -13.20 3.42
C ARG A 75 -3.45 -13.38 4.64
N ARG A 76 -4.76 -13.55 4.45
CA ARG A 76 -5.75 -13.57 5.54
C ARG A 76 -6.05 -14.97 6.06
N VAL A 77 -5.68 -16.01 5.34
CA VAL A 77 -5.98 -17.38 5.74
C VAL A 77 -5.04 -17.83 6.87
N THR A 78 -5.60 -18.58 7.81
CA THR A 78 -4.90 -19.25 8.91
C THR A 78 -4.86 -20.75 8.71
N GLU A 79 -5.86 -21.32 8.03
CA GLU A 79 -5.93 -22.74 7.70
C GLU A 79 -5.12 -23.09 6.43
N GLY A 80 -4.45 -24.25 6.44
CA GLY A 80 -3.67 -24.73 5.30
C GLY A 80 -2.43 -23.88 5.00
N VAL A 81 -1.88 -23.21 6.02
CA VAL A 81 -0.62 -22.47 5.95
C VAL A 81 0.54 -23.45 6.17
N HIS A 82 1.58 -23.34 5.35
CA HIS A 82 2.84 -24.07 5.51
C HIS A 82 3.98 -23.17 5.05
N ASP A 83 4.95 -22.94 5.93
CA ASP A 83 5.99 -21.90 5.81
C ASP A 83 5.39 -20.53 5.42
N ASP A 84 5.98 -19.86 4.42
CA ASP A 84 5.52 -18.60 3.84
C ASP A 84 4.35 -18.76 2.84
N GLY A 85 3.78 -19.97 2.76
CA GLY A 85 2.83 -20.37 1.72
C GLY A 85 1.47 -20.82 2.25
N VAL A 86 0.50 -20.89 1.34
CA VAL A 86 -0.84 -21.43 1.60
C VAL A 86 -1.15 -22.50 0.57
N PHE A 87 -1.66 -23.65 1.01
CA PHE A 87 -2.09 -24.72 0.13
C PHE A 87 -3.21 -24.27 -0.82
N ILE A 88 -3.07 -24.64 -2.09
CA ILE A 88 -3.98 -24.25 -3.17
C ILE A 88 -5.43 -24.72 -2.91
N ALA A 89 -5.62 -25.93 -2.38
CA ALA A 89 -6.96 -26.48 -2.17
C ALA A 89 -7.75 -25.78 -1.03
N PRO A 90 -7.19 -25.55 0.17
CA PRO A 90 -7.81 -24.71 1.20
C PRO A 90 -8.10 -23.28 0.70
N LEU A 91 -7.17 -22.69 -0.05
CA LEU A 91 -7.36 -21.34 -0.60
C LEU A 91 -8.54 -21.27 -1.58
N PHE A 92 -8.71 -22.30 -2.43
CA PHE A 92 -9.87 -22.42 -3.31
C PHE A 92 -11.18 -22.56 -2.52
N ARG A 93 -11.21 -23.40 -1.48
CA ARG A 93 -12.40 -23.58 -0.63
C ARG A 93 -12.83 -22.28 0.03
N LEU A 94 -11.86 -21.54 0.58
CA LEU A 94 -12.10 -20.23 1.20
C LEU A 94 -12.73 -19.25 0.21
N LEU A 95 -12.12 -19.10 -0.97
CA LEU A 95 -12.59 -18.18 -2.00
C LEU A 95 -13.98 -18.57 -2.52
N ARG A 96 -14.24 -19.88 -2.68
CA ARG A 96 -15.55 -20.40 -3.08
C ARG A 96 -16.63 -20.14 -2.01
N GLY A 97 -16.32 -20.32 -0.74
CA GLY A 97 -17.26 -20.09 0.37
C GLY A 97 -17.68 -18.62 0.53
N ARG A 98 -16.94 -17.67 -0.06
CA ARG A 98 -17.24 -16.23 -0.04
C ARG A 98 -17.92 -15.72 -1.31
N ASP A 99 -18.28 -16.62 -2.22
CA ASP A 99 -18.78 -16.29 -3.56
C ASP A 99 -17.83 -15.38 -4.37
N GLU A 100 -16.54 -15.39 -4.03
CA GLU A 100 -15.51 -14.57 -4.68
C GLU A 100 -14.99 -15.22 -5.98
N VAL A 101 -15.58 -16.34 -6.38
CA VAL A 101 -15.20 -17.12 -7.58
C VAL A 101 -16.39 -17.37 -8.52
N PRO A 102 -17.07 -16.35 -9.08
CA PRO A 102 -18.17 -16.58 -10.02
C PRO A 102 -17.71 -17.20 -11.36
N SER A 103 -16.41 -17.15 -11.67
CA SER A 103 -15.87 -17.52 -12.99
C SER A 103 -15.13 -18.86 -13.06
N PHE A 104 -14.95 -19.58 -11.93
CA PHE A 104 -14.20 -20.85 -11.89
C PHE A 104 -14.87 -21.85 -10.95
N PRO A 105 -15.85 -22.65 -11.43
CA PRO A 105 -16.66 -23.51 -10.57
C PRO A 105 -15.88 -24.70 -9.97
N THR A 106 -14.68 -25.00 -10.48
CA THR A 106 -13.91 -26.18 -10.09
C THR A 106 -12.48 -25.84 -9.65
N LEU A 107 -11.92 -26.68 -8.79
CA LEU A 107 -10.53 -26.60 -8.36
C LEU A 107 -9.56 -26.72 -9.55
N SER A 108 -9.93 -27.48 -10.59
CA SER A 108 -9.13 -27.60 -11.82
C SER A 108 -9.06 -26.28 -12.59
N ALA A 109 -10.20 -25.61 -12.78
CA ALA A 109 -10.26 -24.30 -13.44
C ALA A 109 -9.47 -23.24 -12.65
N PHE A 110 -9.57 -23.28 -11.32
CA PHE A 110 -8.77 -22.42 -10.43
C PHE A 110 -7.26 -22.68 -10.60
N LYS A 111 -6.81 -23.93 -10.58
CA LYS A 111 -5.41 -24.32 -10.81
C LYS A 111 -4.89 -23.88 -12.18
N ALA A 112 -5.67 -24.04 -13.24
CA ALA A 112 -5.31 -23.58 -14.58
C ALA A 112 -5.11 -22.05 -14.61
N ARG A 113 -6.00 -21.31 -13.94
CA ARG A 113 -5.89 -19.85 -13.83
C ARG A 113 -4.72 -19.41 -12.95
N LEU A 114 -4.41 -20.14 -11.87
CA LEU A 114 -3.19 -19.96 -11.07
C LEU A 114 -1.93 -20.10 -11.91
N LEU A 115 -1.85 -21.15 -12.75
CA LEU A 115 -0.71 -21.34 -13.65
C LEU A 115 -0.59 -20.23 -14.68
N GLN A 116 -1.71 -19.75 -15.24
CA GLN A 116 -1.69 -18.60 -16.15
C GLN A 116 -1.16 -17.35 -15.43
N ALA A 117 -1.58 -17.10 -14.18
CA ALA A 117 -1.09 -15.99 -13.39
C ALA A 117 0.39 -16.15 -13.04
N TYR A 118 0.83 -17.34 -12.65
CA TYR A 118 2.23 -17.66 -12.38
C TYR A 118 3.13 -17.45 -13.61
N ASN A 119 2.73 -17.98 -14.78
CA ASN A 119 3.49 -17.82 -16.04
C ASN A 119 3.60 -16.36 -16.48
N ARG A 120 2.64 -15.52 -16.10
CA ARG A 120 2.66 -14.07 -16.34
C ARG A 120 3.42 -13.31 -15.26
N GLY A 121 4.02 -14.02 -14.30
CA GLY A 121 4.66 -13.42 -13.14
C GLY A 121 3.68 -12.53 -12.37
N LEU A 122 2.43 -12.99 -12.15
CA LEU A 122 1.40 -12.26 -11.41
C LEU A 122 1.19 -12.77 -9.99
N LEU A 123 1.64 -13.99 -9.68
CA LEU A 123 1.75 -14.55 -8.34
C LEU A 123 2.96 -15.50 -8.27
N GLU A 124 3.37 -15.89 -7.06
CA GLU A 124 4.41 -16.90 -6.85
C GLU A 124 3.80 -18.19 -6.31
N LEU A 125 4.22 -19.31 -6.90
CA LEU A 125 3.90 -20.65 -6.45
C LEU A 125 5.14 -21.30 -5.83
N ALA A 126 4.93 -22.14 -4.82
CA ALA A 126 5.99 -22.88 -4.16
C ALA A 126 5.69 -24.38 -4.08
N THR A 127 6.77 -25.16 -4.06
CA THR A 127 6.77 -26.58 -3.74
C THR A 127 6.61 -26.75 -2.23
N CYS A 128 5.98 -27.84 -1.82
CA CYS A 128 5.98 -28.29 -0.45
C CYS A 128 6.87 -29.53 -0.46
N GLU A 129 8.02 -29.44 0.19
CA GLU A 129 8.85 -30.60 0.47
C GLU A 129 8.13 -31.38 1.58
N ARG A 130 7.96 -32.69 1.41
CA ARG A 130 7.14 -33.50 2.32
C ARG A 130 7.73 -33.43 3.72
N ALA A 131 7.06 -32.73 4.64
CA ALA A 131 7.30 -32.79 6.07
C ALA A 131 6.36 -33.83 6.71
N GLU A 132 6.82 -34.48 7.78
CA GLU A 132 6.08 -35.55 8.48
C GLU A 132 4.70 -35.09 8.99
N ASP A 133 4.53 -33.79 9.24
CA ASP A 133 3.31 -33.22 9.84
C ASP A 133 2.26 -32.71 8.82
N VAL A 134 2.50 -32.87 7.51
CA VAL A 134 1.60 -32.32 6.48
C VAL A 134 0.62 -33.39 5.99
N ASN A 135 -0.69 -33.10 6.10
CA ASN A 135 -1.73 -33.99 5.60
C ASN A 135 -1.53 -34.33 4.10
N PRO A 136 -1.30 -35.62 3.74
CA PRO A 136 -0.96 -36.02 2.38
C PRO A 136 -2.10 -35.79 1.38
N LEU A 137 -3.36 -35.86 1.83
CA LEU A 137 -4.53 -35.58 1.00
C LEU A 137 -4.60 -34.10 0.60
N MET A 138 -4.16 -33.19 1.48
CA MET A 138 -4.08 -31.76 1.20
C MET A 138 -2.99 -31.45 0.18
N VAL A 139 -1.82 -32.11 0.28
CA VAL A 139 -0.71 -31.98 -0.68
C VAL A 139 -1.15 -32.44 -2.06
N ALA A 140 -1.80 -33.62 -2.13
CA ALA A 140 -2.34 -34.18 -3.37
C ALA A 140 -3.43 -33.27 -3.98
N ALA A 141 -4.39 -32.83 -3.17
CA ALA A 141 -5.46 -31.93 -3.62
C ALA A 141 -4.92 -30.58 -4.12
N SER A 142 -3.80 -30.11 -3.56
CA SER A 142 -3.18 -28.83 -3.94
C SER A 142 -2.20 -28.92 -5.10
N ALA A 143 -1.78 -30.13 -5.49
CA ALA A 143 -0.78 -30.33 -6.54
C ALA A 143 -1.20 -29.71 -7.88
N VAL A 144 -0.35 -28.84 -8.43
CA VAL A 144 -0.49 -28.28 -9.77
C VAL A 144 0.85 -28.38 -10.50
N ARG A 145 0.86 -29.06 -11.64
CA ARG A 145 2.09 -29.36 -12.37
C ARG A 145 2.31 -28.36 -13.50
N LEU A 146 3.52 -27.84 -13.59
CA LEU A 146 4.01 -27.08 -14.73
C LEU A 146 5.36 -27.63 -15.14
N ARG A 147 5.44 -28.22 -16.34
CA ARG A 147 6.64 -28.88 -16.86
C ARG A 147 7.15 -29.96 -15.86
N ARG A 148 8.35 -29.76 -15.32
CA ARG A 148 9.04 -30.67 -14.39
C ARG A 148 8.76 -30.36 -12.90
N THR A 149 8.03 -29.29 -12.61
CA THR A 149 7.80 -28.82 -11.23
C THR A 149 6.35 -29.02 -10.83
N THR A 150 6.12 -29.50 -9.61
CA THR A 150 4.79 -29.62 -9.01
C THR A 150 4.68 -28.64 -7.87
N PHE A 151 3.82 -27.64 -8.02
CA PHE A 151 3.56 -26.66 -6.98
C PHE A 151 2.40 -27.12 -6.09
N HIS A 152 2.44 -26.72 -4.83
CA HIS A 152 1.41 -27.05 -3.85
C HIS A 152 0.89 -25.79 -3.14
N LEU A 153 1.70 -24.75 -3.10
CA LEU A 153 1.48 -23.55 -2.30
C LEU A 153 1.40 -22.30 -3.19
N VAL A 154 0.61 -21.32 -2.76
CA VAL A 154 0.72 -19.92 -3.19
C VAL A 154 1.49 -19.16 -2.12
N ARG A 155 2.56 -18.43 -2.49
CA ARG A 155 3.32 -17.64 -1.50
C ARG A 155 2.50 -16.45 -1.01
N ARG A 156 2.45 -16.25 0.31
CA ARG A 156 1.76 -15.10 0.96
C ARG A 156 2.48 -13.78 0.66
N TRP A 157 3.79 -13.86 0.46
CA TRP A 157 4.69 -12.75 0.16
C TRP A 157 5.50 -13.08 -1.09
N SER A 158 4.99 -12.75 -2.28
CA SER A 158 5.79 -12.84 -3.50
C SER A 158 6.97 -11.86 -3.38
N ARG A 159 8.21 -12.34 -3.50
CA ARG A 159 9.44 -11.51 -3.51
C ARG A 159 9.59 -10.78 -4.85
N ARG A 160 8.50 -10.22 -5.37
CA ARG A 160 8.58 -9.41 -6.58
C ARG A 160 9.37 -8.14 -6.33
N ASN A 161 10.20 -7.79 -7.30
CA ASN A 161 10.81 -6.47 -7.39
C ASN A 161 9.70 -5.40 -7.29
N ILE A 162 9.89 -4.45 -6.36
CA ILE A 162 8.89 -3.44 -6.02
C ILE A 162 8.49 -2.58 -7.22
N PHE A 163 9.42 -2.33 -8.13
CA PHE A 163 9.18 -1.57 -9.36
C PHE A 163 8.33 -2.37 -10.35
N SER A 164 8.57 -3.68 -10.45
CA SER A 164 7.72 -4.57 -11.26
C SER A 164 6.30 -4.65 -10.69
N ALA A 165 6.17 -4.80 -9.37
CA ALA A 165 4.87 -4.80 -8.70
C ALA A 165 4.12 -3.46 -8.89
N LEU A 166 4.84 -2.33 -8.81
CA LEU A 166 4.28 -1.01 -9.06
C LEU A 166 3.82 -0.86 -10.51
N GLY A 167 4.66 -1.23 -11.49
CA GLY A 167 4.30 -1.20 -12.90
C GLY A 167 3.04 -2.01 -13.22
N ASP A 168 2.88 -3.17 -12.58
CA ASP A 168 1.70 -4.00 -12.73
C ASP A 168 0.43 -3.38 -12.14
N VAL A 169 0.52 -2.79 -10.95
CA VAL A 169 -0.65 -2.16 -10.32
C VAL A 169 -1.05 -0.93 -11.10
N VAL A 170 -0.09 -0.08 -11.48
CA VAL A 170 -0.33 1.16 -12.22
C VAL A 170 -0.96 0.89 -13.59
N ALA A 171 -0.51 -0.14 -14.30
CA ALA A 171 -1.10 -0.53 -15.59
C ALA A 171 -2.53 -1.12 -15.48
N ALA A 172 -2.98 -1.48 -14.27
CA ALA A 172 -4.33 -1.98 -14.02
C ALA A 172 -5.31 -0.89 -13.55
N LEU A 173 -4.83 0.34 -13.29
CA LEU A 173 -5.67 1.45 -12.84
C LEU A 173 -6.51 2.03 -13.98
N SER A 174 -7.70 2.54 -13.66
CA SER A 174 -8.43 3.40 -14.59
C SER A 174 -7.61 4.67 -14.93
N PRO A 175 -7.90 5.38 -16.03
CA PRO A 175 -7.21 6.62 -16.37
C PRO A 175 -7.24 7.66 -15.23
N LYS A 176 -8.36 7.76 -14.51
CA LYS A 176 -8.51 8.68 -13.36
C LYS A 176 -7.65 8.26 -12.18
N ALA A 177 -7.62 6.98 -11.83
CA ALA A 177 -6.79 6.49 -10.74
C ALA A 177 -5.30 6.49 -11.08
N TYR A 178 -4.94 6.26 -12.35
CA TYR A 178 -3.59 6.40 -12.86
C TYR A 178 -3.08 7.84 -12.71
N ALA A 179 -3.87 8.84 -13.13
CA ALA A 179 -3.52 10.25 -12.96
C ALA A 179 -3.27 10.59 -11.49
N ALA A 180 -4.17 10.17 -10.59
CA ALA A 180 -3.99 10.36 -9.15
C ALA A 180 -2.73 9.65 -8.61
N ALA A 181 -2.41 8.44 -9.08
CA ALA A 181 -1.19 7.73 -8.69
C ALA A 181 0.07 8.42 -9.22
N LYS A 182 0.01 9.02 -10.41
CA LYS A 182 1.10 9.81 -11.01
C LYS A 182 1.36 11.10 -10.23
N ASP A 183 0.32 11.83 -9.85
CA ASP A 183 0.44 13.04 -9.03
C ASP A 183 0.95 12.71 -7.63
N PHE A 184 0.49 11.60 -7.07
CA PHE A 184 1.03 11.09 -5.81
C PHE A 184 2.52 10.72 -5.93
N ALA A 185 2.93 10.07 -7.03
CA ALA A 185 4.34 9.75 -7.27
C ALA A 185 5.23 11.01 -7.37
N ARG A 186 4.73 12.08 -8.00
CA ARG A 186 5.42 13.39 -8.03
C ARG A 186 5.61 13.95 -6.62
N LYS A 187 4.53 14.00 -5.82
CA LYS A 187 4.62 14.44 -4.41
C LYS A 187 5.62 13.59 -3.61
N VAL A 188 5.59 12.27 -3.79
CA VAL A 188 6.53 11.34 -3.13
C VAL A 188 7.98 11.67 -3.48
N HIS A 189 8.27 11.96 -4.74
CA HIS A 189 9.61 12.34 -5.21
C HIS A 189 10.06 13.69 -4.63
N ASP A 190 9.18 14.69 -4.59
CA ASP A 190 9.50 16.00 -4.01
C ASP A 190 9.78 15.89 -2.50
N ASP A 191 9.01 15.06 -1.80
CA ASP A 191 9.16 14.83 -0.35
C ASP A 191 10.41 13.98 -0.03
N GLU A 192 10.85 13.18 -0.99
CA GLU A 192 12.10 12.42 -0.90
C GLU A 192 13.31 13.36 -0.73
N LYS A 193 13.28 14.52 -1.38
CA LYS A 193 14.31 15.56 -1.24
C LYS A 193 14.27 16.23 0.14
N ARG A 194 13.08 16.43 0.71
CA ARG A 194 12.87 17.09 2.01
C ARG A 194 13.24 16.21 3.21
N ARG A 195 13.15 14.88 3.03
CA ARG A 195 13.36 13.92 4.12
C ARG A 195 14.81 13.76 4.57
N GLU A 196 15.80 14.18 3.78
CA GLU A 196 17.23 14.05 4.13
C GLU A 196 17.61 12.62 4.57
N GLY A 197 17.00 11.59 3.98
CA GLY A 197 17.23 10.18 4.33
C GLY A 197 16.41 9.61 5.50
N ARG A 198 15.66 10.43 6.25
CA ARG A 198 14.71 9.96 7.29
C ARG A 198 13.67 9.02 6.70
N PRO A 199 13.19 7.95 7.38
CA PRO A 199 12.24 6.97 6.83
C PRO A 199 10.79 7.50 6.66
N ARG A 200 9.98 6.87 5.80
CA ARG A 200 8.58 7.24 5.54
C ARG A 200 7.68 6.46 6.50
N LEU A 201 6.77 7.12 7.21
CA LEU A 201 5.99 6.47 8.26
C LEU A 201 5.10 5.33 7.75
N ILE A 202 4.61 5.43 6.51
CA ILE A 202 3.73 4.41 5.91
C ILE A 202 4.46 3.09 5.60
N THR A 203 5.76 3.14 5.35
CA THR A 203 6.57 1.96 4.98
C THR A 203 7.21 1.28 6.19
N LEU A 204 7.28 1.96 7.33
CA LEU A 204 7.82 1.40 8.56
C LEU A 204 6.96 0.24 9.12
N PRO A 205 7.58 -0.81 9.69
CA PRO A 205 6.87 -1.74 10.57
C PRO A 205 6.37 -1.04 11.83
N LEU A 206 5.45 -1.67 12.58
CA LEU A 206 4.77 -1.02 13.69
C LEU A 206 5.72 -0.53 14.79
N ASP A 207 6.73 -1.33 15.14
CA ASP A 207 7.69 -0.97 16.19
C ASP A 207 8.62 0.17 15.77
N ALA A 208 9.14 0.15 14.54
CA ALA A 208 9.97 1.23 14.02
C ALA A 208 9.15 2.52 13.82
N PHE A 209 7.87 2.40 13.48
CA PHE A 209 6.94 3.53 13.45
C PHE A 209 6.76 4.13 14.85
N ALA A 210 6.52 3.29 15.86
CA ALA A 210 6.37 3.74 17.25
C ALA A 210 7.64 4.41 17.77
N ALA A 211 8.81 3.81 17.53
CA ALA A 211 10.10 4.39 17.88
C ALA A 211 10.32 5.76 17.20
N ARG A 212 9.99 5.89 15.91
CA ARG A 212 10.13 7.17 15.19
C ARG A 212 9.19 8.25 15.74
N VAL A 213 7.94 7.88 16.03
CA VAL A 213 6.98 8.75 16.72
C VAL A 213 7.55 9.21 18.06
N GLN A 214 8.07 8.28 18.85
CA GLN A 214 8.62 8.58 20.17
C GLN A 214 9.84 9.51 20.09
N THR A 215 10.71 9.36 19.08
CA THR A 215 11.84 10.28 18.87
C THR A 215 11.37 11.72 18.75
N VAL A 216 10.37 11.98 17.89
CA VAL A 216 9.87 13.35 17.66
C VAL A 216 9.11 13.89 18.87
N VAL A 217 8.28 13.06 19.51
CA VAL A 217 7.56 13.44 20.74
C VAL A 217 8.56 13.80 21.87
N ASN A 218 9.68 13.10 21.95
CA ASN A 218 10.71 13.36 22.96
C ASN A 218 11.58 14.61 22.66
N GLU A 219 11.60 15.12 21.43
CA GLU A 219 12.22 16.42 21.07
C GLU A 219 11.46 17.59 21.74
N GLY A 220 10.16 17.42 21.99
CA GLY A 220 9.31 18.41 22.66
C GLY A 220 9.48 18.44 24.18
N SER A 221 8.85 19.42 24.83
CA SER A 221 8.83 19.57 26.30
C SER A 221 7.59 18.96 26.96
N HIS A 222 6.54 18.65 26.19
CA HIS A 222 5.26 18.13 26.67
C HIS A 222 4.77 17.01 25.75
N ASP A 223 3.81 16.22 26.24
CA ASP A 223 3.13 15.23 25.41
C ASP A 223 2.49 15.88 24.18
N ALA A 224 2.53 15.19 23.04
CA ALA A 224 2.18 15.78 21.77
C ALA A 224 0.73 15.45 21.38
N LEU A 225 -0.04 16.45 20.96
CA LEU A 225 -1.34 16.22 20.33
C LEU A 225 -1.16 15.48 19.01
N ILE A 226 -1.97 14.45 18.79
CA ILE A 226 -1.84 13.57 17.61
C ILE A 226 -1.92 14.34 16.29
N VAL A 227 -2.77 15.38 16.19
CA VAL A 227 -2.88 16.20 14.97
C VAL A 227 -1.64 17.07 14.76
N GLU A 228 -1.09 17.64 15.81
CA GLU A 228 0.11 18.49 15.72
C GLU A 228 1.32 17.66 15.34
N LEU A 229 1.48 16.50 15.97
CA LEU A 229 2.50 15.53 15.62
C LEU A 229 2.39 15.08 14.15
N PHE A 230 1.16 14.84 13.68
CA PHE A 230 0.94 14.51 12.27
C PHE A 230 1.37 15.64 11.32
N ARG A 231 1.06 16.90 11.66
CA ARG A 231 1.47 18.08 10.87
C ARG A 231 2.99 18.19 10.82
N GLU A 232 3.65 18.02 11.95
CA GLU A 232 5.11 18.04 12.02
C GLU A 232 5.74 16.95 11.12
N PHE A 233 5.20 15.73 11.11
CA PHE A 233 5.66 14.69 10.19
C PHE A 233 5.34 15.00 8.71
N ASP A 234 4.26 15.70 8.41
CA ASP A 234 3.93 16.12 7.02
C ASP A 234 4.85 17.25 6.54
N GLU A 235 5.19 18.20 7.41
CA GLU A 235 6.17 19.25 7.12
C GLU A 235 7.56 18.67 6.84
N ARG A 236 7.97 17.65 7.62
CA ARG A 236 9.20 16.86 7.41
C ARG A 236 9.12 15.92 6.19
N GLY A 237 7.96 15.80 5.53
CA GLY A 237 7.72 14.91 4.38
C GLY A 237 7.66 13.41 4.72
N GLU A 238 7.63 13.06 6.01
CA GLU A 238 7.63 11.68 6.51
C GLU A 238 6.21 11.06 6.51
N ALA A 239 5.17 11.90 6.63
CA ALA A 239 3.76 11.48 6.60
C ALA A 239 3.22 11.22 5.18
N THR A 240 3.99 11.48 4.12
CA THR A 240 3.52 11.38 2.74
C THR A 240 2.98 9.99 2.41
N GLY A 241 1.70 9.94 2.03
CA GLY A 241 0.96 8.71 1.74
C GLY A 241 0.19 8.15 2.93
N LEU A 242 0.50 8.60 4.14
CA LEU A 242 -0.23 8.27 5.36
C LEU A 242 -1.19 9.42 5.69
N GLY A 243 -2.50 9.22 5.50
CA GLY A 243 -3.48 10.21 5.98
C GLY A 243 -3.62 10.18 7.50
N LEU A 244 -4.09 11.29 8.11
CA LEU A 244 -4.31 11.41 9.55
C LEU A 244 -5.10 10.23 10.15
N ARG A 245 -6.17 9.78 9.48
CA ARG A 245 -6.95 8.61 9.92
C ARG A 245 -6.11 7.34 10.01
N ALA A 246 -5.24 7.10 9.03
CA ALA A 246 -4.36 5.93 9.01
C ALA A 246 -3.23 6.07 10.05
N PHE A 247 -2.72 7.28 10.25
CA PHE A 247 -1.77 7.61 11.32
C PHE A 247 -2.35 7.30 12.70
N LYS A 248 -3.54 7.82 13.01
CA LYS A 248 -4.30 7.51 14.23
C LYS A 248 -4.51 6.01 14.45
N ALA A 249 -4.90 5.29 13.39
CA ALA A 249 -5.10 3.84 13.47
C ALA A 249 -3.80 3.09 13.81
N ARG A 250 -2.65 3.55 13.29
CA ARG A 250 -1.34 2.98 13.62
C ARG A 250 -0.88 3.33 15.03
N LEU A 251 -1.08 4.57 15.49
CA LEU A 251 -0.82 4.95 16.88
C LEU A 251 -1.62 4.08 17.86
N ARG A 252 -2.91 3.88 17.58
CA ARG A 252 -3.75 2.98 18.38
C ARG A 252 -3.25 1.53 18.40
N ALA A 253 -2.74 1.04 17.27
CA ALA A 253 -2.18 -0.30 17.19
C ALA A 253 -0.87 -0.41 18.00
N ALA A 254 0.00 0.60 17.93
CA ALA A 254 1.23 0.66 18.71
C ALA A 254 0.95 0.79 20.21
N HIS A 255 -0.07 1.57 20.60
CA HIS A 255 -0.54 1.67 21.98
C HIS A 255 -1.04 0.34 22.53
N ARG A 256 -1.88 -0.36 21.77
CA ARG A 256 -2.35 -1.70 22.14
C ARG A 256 -1.20 -2.70 22.30
N ALA A 257 -0.14 -2.56 21.50
CA ALA A 257 1.04 -3.41 21.55
C ALA A 257 2.02 -3.03 22.68
N GLY A 258 1.78 -1.94 23.40
CA GLY A 258 2.69 -1.43 24.44
C GLY A 258 3.95 -0.75 23.89
N SER A 259 4.05 -0.52 22.57
CA SER A 259 5.23 0.10 21.95
C SER A 259 5.27 1.63 22.11
N LEU A 260 4.14 2.25 22.46
CA LEU A 260 4.04 3.66 22.87
C LEU A 260 2.83 3.83 23.78
N GLU A 261 2.76 4.95 24.50
CA GLU A 261 1.63 5.27 25.36
C GLU A 261 0.80 6.43 24.79
N LEU A 262 -0.52 6.28 24.83
CA LEU A 262 -1.48 7.31 24.48
C LEU A 262 -2.30 7.64 25.73
N ARG A 263 -2.59 8.92 25.96
CA ARG A 263 -3.44 9.34 27.08
C ARG A 263 -4.53 10.31 26.66
N ALA A 264 -5.54 10.42 27.53
CA ALA A 264 -6.58 11.43 27.39
C ALA A 264 -6.01 12.84 27.66
N CYS A 265 -6.64 13.84 27.04
CA CYS A 265 -6.38 15.24 27.35
C CYS A 265 -7.05 15.57 28.68
N GLU A 266 -6.32 16.18 29.61
CA GLU A 266 -6.85 16.62 30.90
C GLU A 266 -7.00 18.15 30.90
N ALA A 267 -7.72 18.70 31.88
CA ALA A 267 -7.95 20.14 32.00
C ALA A 267 -6.65 20.98 32.02
N ARG A 268 -5.55 20.40 32.52
CA ARG A 268 -4.22 21.02 32.56
C ARG A 268 -3.52 21.12 31.20
N ASP A 269 -3.94 20.34 30.21
CA ASP A 269 -3.34 20.30 28.88
C ASP A 269 -3.94 21.36 27.93
N GLY A 270 -4.88 22.17 28.43
CA GLY A 270 -5.65 23.14 27.64
C GLY A 270 -7.01 22.57 27.27
N GLY A 271 -8.07 23.32 27.59
CA GLY A 271 -9.46 22.88 27.47
C GLY A 271 -9.93 22.57 26.04
N ASP A 272 -11.20 22.15 25.96
CA ASP A 272 -11.88 21.63 24.78
C ASP A 272 -11.68 22.52 23.55
N SER A 273 -10.77 22.12 22.67
CA SER A 273 -10.40 22.84 21.46
C SER A 273 -10.63 21.96 20.25
N GLU A 274 -10.97 22.53 19.09
CA GLU A 274 -11.12 21.81 17.82
C GLU A 274 -9.90 20.92 17.50
N ILE A 275 -8.70 21.31 17.94
CA ILE A 275 -7.46 20.54 17.74
C ILE A 275 -7.44 19.28 18.62
N VAL A 276 -7.97 19.36 19.84
CA VAL A 276 -8.13 18.20 20.75
C VAL A 276 -9.14 17.23 20.15
N GLN A 277 -10.31 17.72 19.74
CA GLN A 277 -11.33 16.91 19.06
C GLN A 277 -10.78 16.26 17.77
N ALA A 278 -10.04 17.01 16.97
CA ALA A 278 -9.38 16.49 15.78
C ALA A 278 -8.28 15.46 16.10
N SER A 279 -7.78 15.40 17.33
CA SER A 279 -6.79 14.42 17.81
C SER A 279 -7.40 13.14 18.39
N ALA A 280 -8.71 13.10 18.63
CA ALA A 280 -9.40 11.96 19.24
C ALA A 280 -9.14 10.60 18.56
N VAL A 281 -8.84 9.60 19.40
CA VAL A 281 -8.66 8.19 19.03
C VAL A 281 -9.38 7.31 20.05
N ASP A 282 -10.38 6.56 19.60
CA ASP A 282 -11.13 5.66 20.49
C ASP A 282 -10.38 4.35 20.75
N HIS A 283 -10.23 4.02 22.03
CA HIS A 283 -9.61 2.78 22.51
C HIS A 283 -10.18 2.36 23.87
N GLY A 284 -10.68 1.13 23.98
CA GLY A 284 -11.09 0.57 25.28
C GLY A 284 -12.20 1.34 26.01
N GLY A 285 -13.09 2.02 25.27
CA GLY A 285 -14.12 2.89 25.86
C GLY A 285 -13.63 4.29 26.27
N MET A 286 -12.35 4.60 26.02
CA MET A 286 -11.74 5.90 26.28
C MET A 286 -11.42 6.63 24.97
N THR A 287 -11.42 7.96 25.02
CA THR A 287 -10.94 8.81 23.93
C THR A 287 -9.56 9.36 24.28
N LEU A 288 -8.56 8.95 23.49
CA LEU A 288 -7.16 9.32 23.66
C LEU A 288 -6.78 10.42 22.67
N HIS A 289 -5.90 11.33 23.08
CA HIS A 289 -5.63 12.57 22.34
C HIS A 289 -4.13 12.86 22.18
N LEU A 290 -3.33 12.41 23.13
CA LEU A 290 -1.92 12.75 23.28
C LEU A 290 -1.05 11.50 23.17
N VAL A 291 0.13 11.66 22.59
CA VAL A 291 1.22 10.67 22.65
C VAL A 291 2.14 11.04 23.80
N CYS A 292 2.32 10.13 24.75
CA CYS A 292 3.12 10.38 25.94
C CYS A 292 4.62 10.42 25.62
N ARG A 293 5.31 11.32 26.30
CA ARG A 293 6.77 11.33 26.35
C ARG A 293 7.27 10.20 27.25
N THR A 294 8.46 9.73 26.92
CA THR A 294 9.18 8.68 27.69
C THR A 294 10.53 9.17 28.19
N ALA A 295 11.02 10.32 27.68
CA ALA A 295 12.29 10.91 28.06
C ALA A 295 12.10 12.22 28.83
N MET A 296 13.02 12.52 29.75
CA MET A 296 13.08 13.81 30.45
C MET A 296 13.37 14.95 29.45
N PRO A 297 12.82 16.16 29.65
CA PRO A 297 13.15 17.32 28.80
C PRO A 297 14.65 17.58 28.81
N LEU A 298 15.25 17.66 27.62
CA LEU A 298 16.64 18.09 27.49
C LEU A 298 16.73 19.55 27.94
N PRO A 299 17.68 19.92 28.82
CA PRO A 299 17.90 21.30 29.19
C PRO A 299 18.23 22.10 27.92
N ILE A 300 17.46 23.15 27.67
CA ILE A 300 17.63 23.99 26.48
C ILE A 300 18.96 24.74 26.65
N PRO A 301 19.98 24.53 25.78
CA PRO A 301 21.31 25.12 26.00
C PRO A 301 21.35 26.65 25.86
N TRP A 302 20.26 27.26 25.37
CA TRP A 302 20.16 28.69 25.09
C TRP A 302 18.78 29.26 25.48
N GLY A 303 18.36 29.07 26.72
CA GLY A 303 17.15 29.70 27.26
C GLY A 303 15.84 29.24 26.61
N ARG A 304 14.69 29.52 27.25
CA ARG A 304 13.38 29.20 26.67
C ARG A 304 13.21 29.93 25.34
N PRO A 305 12.86 29.25 24.23
CA PRO A 305 12.38 29.93 23.04
C PRO A 305 11.17 30.76 23.46
N THR A 306 11.21 32.04 23.12
CA THR A 306 10.07 32.95 23.25
C THR A 306 8.87 32.24 22.61
N LEU A 307 7.79 32.06 23.37
CA LEU A 307 6.52 31.56 22.85
C LEU A 307 6.25 32.29 21.52
N LEU A 308 6.24 31.56 20.41
CA LEU A 308 5.68 32.08 19.17
C LEU A 308 4.22 32.34 19.46
N LEU A 309 3.94 33.57 19.90
CA LEU A 309 2.60 34.10 20.06
C LEU A 309 1.89 33.83 18.74
N ARG A 310 0.97 32.87 18.84
CA ARG A 310 -0.14 32.63 17.93
C ARG A 310 -0.58 34.00 17.40
N ARG A 311 -0.31 34.29 16.13
CA ARG A 311 -0.93 35.44 15.44
C ARG A 311 -2.42 35.13 15.38
N VAL A 312 -3.12 35.46 16.46
CA VAL A 312 -4.55 35.70 16.43
C VAL A 312 -4.70 36.90 15.52
N ARG A 313 -5.23 36.67 14.32
CA ARG A 313 -5.81 37.75 13.51
C ARG A 313 -6.95 38.33 14.34
N ALA A 314 -6.66 39.42 15.04
CA ALA A 314 -7.70 40.29 15.56
C ALA A 314 -8.35 40.94 14.35
N THR A 315 -9.53 40.43 13.98
CA THR A 315 -10.48 41.18 13.16
C THR A 315 -10.92 42.35 14.03
N MET A 316 -10.36 43.54 13.78
CA MET A 316 -10.93 44.78 14.31
C MET A 316 -12.30 44.97 13.65
N MET A 317 -13.37 44.76 14.43
CA MET A 317 -14.57 45.57 14.27
C MET A 317 -14.17 47.00 14.68
N GLN A 318 -14.28 47.94 13.76
CA GLN A 318 -14.51 49.33 14.13
C GLN A 318 -15.99 49.65 13.90
N ALA A 319 -16.46 50.49 14.81
CA ALA A 319 -17.79 51.06 14.92
C ALA A 319 -18.28 51.73 13.62
#